data_AF-A0A260YUD0-F1
#
_entry.id   AF-A0A260YUD0-F1
#
_cell.length_a   1.000
_cell.length_b   1.000
_cell.length_c   1.000
_cell.angle_alpha   90.00
_cell.angle_beta   90.00
_cell.angle_gamma   90.00
#
_symmetry.space_group_name_H-M   'P 1'
#
loop_
_entity.id
_entity.type
_entity.pdbx_description
1 polymer ?
#
loop_
_entity_poly.entity_id
_entity_poly.type
_entity_poly.pdbx_seq_one_letter_code
_entity_poly.pdbx_strand_id
1 'polypeptide(L)' 'MALWTVHLEGGPRRVNHAAVAIGSKVYTFGGYCSGETTDSHDPLDVHVLDTGKSVSSNQTDF' A
#
# COMPACT_ATOMS: atom_id res chain seq x y z
N MET A 1 2.20 13.08 -21.82
CA MET A 1 2.10 13.88 -20.57
C MET A 1 1.74 12.90 -19.46
N ALA A 2 2.53 12.80 -18.39
CA ALA A 2 2.19 11.94 -17.26
C ALA A 2 1.27 12.71 -16.31
N LEU A 3 0.17 12.07 -15.87
CA LEU A 3 -0.72 12.61 -14.85
C LEU A 3 -0.49 11.85 -13.54
N TRP A 4 -0.49 12.56 -12.43
CA TRP A 4 -0.52 11.94 -11.11
C TRP A 4 -1.97 11.62 -10.74
N THR A 5 -2.21 10.39 -10.32
CA THR A 5 -3.47 9.95 -9.73
C THR A 5 -3.19 9.42 -8.33
N VAL A 6 -4.06 9.73 -7.38
CA VAL A 6 -3.95 9.33 -5.98
C VAL A 6 -4.95 8.21 -5.71
N HIS A 7 -4.53 7.19 -4.96
CA HIS A 7 -5.40 6.13 -4.46
C HIS A 7 -5.22 6.05 -2.94
N LEU A 8 -6.17 6.58 -2.17
CA LEU A 8 -6.09 6.69 -0.71
C LEU A 8 -6.79 5.56 0.03
N GLU A 9 -7.73 4.86 -0.62
CA GLU A 9 -8.59 3.88 0.03
C GLU A 9 -7.86 2.56 0.28
N GLY A 10 -7.94 2.06 1.52
CA GLY A 10 -7.37 0.76 1.92
C GLY A 10 -5.84 0.70 2.02
N GLY A 11 -5.13 1.81 1.77
CA GLY A 11 -3.68 1.87 1.84
C GLY A 11 -3.13 1.97 3.28
N PRO A 12 -2.03 1.30 3.62
CA PRO A 12 -1.42 1.38 4.94
C PRO A 12 -0.83 2.78 5.19
N ARG A 13 -1.15 3.39 6.34
CA ARG A 13 -0.59 4.70 6.75
C ARG A 13 0.78 4.52 7.38
N ARG A 14 1.84 4.44 6.58
CA ARG A 14 3.22 4.20 7.06
C ARG A 14 4.24 5.07 6.33
N VAL A 15 5.35 5.40 7.01
CA VAL A 15 6.52 6.09 6.44
C VAL A 15 7.75 5.18 6.42
N ASN A 16 8.79 5.56 5.67
CA ASN A 16 10.09 4.87 5.59
C ASN A 16 10.04 3.40 5.10
N HIS A 17 9.01 3.03 4.33
CA HIS A 17 8.93 1.70 3.75
C HIS A 17 9.83 1.57 2.50
N ALA A 18 10.34 0.37 2.26
CA ALA A 18 10.96 0.02 0.98
C ALA A 18 9.89 -0.48 -0.01
N ALA A 19 10.10 -0.28 -1.31
CA ALA A 19 9.15 -0.72 -2.33
C ALA A 19 9.83 -1.26 -3.60
N VAL A 20 9.19 -2.24 -4.25
CA VAL A 20 9.61 -2.78 -5.56
C VAL A 20 8.39 -3.03 -6.45
N ALA A 21 8.51 -2.69 -7.73
CA ALA A 21 7.49 -2.99 -8.74
C ALA A 21 7.83 -4.27 -9.50
N ILE A 22 6.86 -5.18 -9.61
CA ILE A 22 6.95 -6.42 -10.40
C ILE A 22 5.66 -6.57 -11.21
N GLY A 23 5.74 -6.39 -12.53
CA GLY A 23 4.55 -6.38 -13.39
C GLY A 23 3.58 -5.26 -13.01
N SER A 24 2.30 -5.59 -12.82
CA SER A 24 1.25 -4.65 -12.38
C SER A 24 1.10 -4.57 -10.86
N LYS A 25 2.11 -4.99 -10.09
CA LYS A 25 2.06 -5.03 -8.64
C LYS A 25 3.22 -4.25 -8.03
N VAL A 26 2.90 -3.47 -7.00
CA VAL A 26 3.90 -2.78 -6.18
C VAL A 26 3.87 -3.42 -4.79
N TYR A 27 5.01 -3.97 -4.38
CA TYR A 27 5.19 -4.59 -3.07
C TYR A 27 5.89 -3.57 -2.17
N THR A 28 5.38 -3.39 -0.95
CA THR A 28 5.99 -2.55 0.07
C THR A 28 6.34 -3.38 1.30
N PHE A 29 7.48 -3.06 1.92
CA PHE A 29 8.05 -3.82 3.04
C PHE A 29 8.27 -2.90 4.24
N GLY A 30 7.66 -3.26 5.36
CA GLY A 30 7.81 -2.57 6.63
C GLY A 30 7.32 -1.12 6.61
N GLY A 31 8.09 -0.28 7.30
CA GLY A 31 7.73 1.11 7.58
C GLY A 31 7.20 1.29 9.00
N TYR A 32 6.85 2.52 9.32
CA TYR A 32 6.44 2.92 10.67
C TYR A 32 5.14 3.73 10.63
N CYS A 33 4.20 3.43 11.53
CA CYS A 33 3.04 4.26 11.84
C CYS A 33 3.07 4.67 13.32
N SER A 34 2.76 5.92 13.62
CA SER A 34 2.59 6.36 15.00
C SER A 34 1.47 5.57 15.68
N GLY A 35 1.75 5.08 16.88
CA GLY A 35 0.79 4.34 17.71
C GLY A 35 0.73 2.84 17.46
N GLU A 36 1.49 2.29 16.51
CA GLU A 36 1.70 0.85 16.41
C GLU A 36 2.76 0.40 17.42
N THR A 37 2.42 -0.56 18.26
CA THR A 37 3.39 -1.34 19.03
C THR A 37 3.93 -2.44 18.15
N THR A 38 5.24 -2.45 17.92
CA THR A 38 5.94 -3.50 17.18
C THR A 38 6.93 -4.18 18.11
N ASP A 39 6.89 -5.51 18.17
CA ASP A 39 7.91 -6.33 18.82
C ASP A 39 9.00 -6.71 17.81
N SER A 40 10.22 -6.92 18.30
CA SER A 40 11.32 -7.46 17.49
C SER A 40 11.04 -8.85 16.89
N HIS A 41 10.10 -9.59 17.48
CA HIS A 41 9.65 -10.90 17.00
C HIS A 41 8.46 -10.82 16.05
N ASP A 42 7.87 -9.65 15.85
CA ASP A 42 6.79 -9.50 14.88
C ASP A 42 7.36 -9.68 13.46
N PRO A 43 6.67 -10.46 12.60
CA PRO A 43 7.06 -10.55 11.21
C PRO A 43 6.93 -9.18 10.53
N LEU A 44 7.80 -8.91 9.56
CA LEU A 44 7.73 -7.69 8.75
C LEU A 44 6.47 -7.70 7.89
N ASP A 45 5.66 -6.66 7.99
CA ASP A 45 4.49 -6.48 7.13
C ASP A 45 4.89 -6.32 5.66
N VAL A 46 4.13 -6.98 4.77
CA VAL A 46 4.25 -6.83 3.31
C VAL A 46 2.88 -6.52 2.73
N HIS A 47 2.77 -5.39 2.05
CA HIS A 47 1.55 -4.97 1.36
C HIS A 47 1.75 -5.01 -0.15
N VAL A 48 0.65 -5.23 -0.89
CA VAL A 48 0.67 -5.27 -2.35
C VAL A 48 -0.41 -4.36 -2.92
N LEU A 49 0.00 -3.37 -3.71
CA LEU A 49 -0.89 -2.59 -4.56
C LEU A 49 -0.95 -3.23 -5.94
N ASP A 50 -2.14 -3.63 -6.38
CA ASP A 50 -2.38 -4.11 -7.73
C ASP A 50 -2.86 -2.96 -8.63
N THR A 51 -2.01 -2.51 -9.54
CA THR A 51 -2.30 -1.42 -10.48
C THR A 51 -2.95 -1.92 -11.78
N GLY A 52 -3.07 -3.25 -11.96
CA GLY A 52 -3.69 -3.88 -13.11
C GLY A 52 -5.19 -4.09 -12.95
N LYS A 53 -5.70 -4.08 -11.71
CA LYS A 53 -7.14 -4.05 -11.45
C LYS A 53 -7.68 -2.66 -11.81
N SER A 54 -8.32 -2.55 -12.96
CA SER A 54 -9.22 -1.43 -13.21
C SER A 54 -10.30 -1.45 -12.13
N VAL A 55 -10.37 -0.41 -11.30
CA VAL A 55 -11.52 -0.20 -10.42
C VAL A 55 -12.72 -0.03 -11.35
N SER A 56 -13.57 -1.06 -11.47
CA SER A 56 -14.91 -0.83 -12.02
C SER A 56 -15.59 0.11 -11.05
N SER A 57 -15.80 1.35 -11.47
CA SER A 57 -16.52 2.39 -10.75
C SER A 57 -17.92 1.90 -10.39
N ASN A 58 -18.11 1.18 -9.28
CA ASN A 58 -19.40 0.74 -8.74
C ASN A 58 -19.27 0.13 -7.33
N GLN A 59 -18.46 0.72 -6.45
CA GLN A 59 -18.52 0.41 -5.03
C GLN A 59 -18.80 1.70 -4.27
N THR A 60 -20.08 1.93 -3.98
CA THR A 60 -20.55 2.94 -3.02
C THR A 60 -20.34 2.34 -1.63
N ASP A 61 -19.30 2.77 -0.94
CA ASP A 61 -19.08 2.42 0.47
C ASP A 61 -19.68 3.52 1.36
N PHE A 62 -20.59 3.10 2.25
CA PHE A 62 -21.14 3.90 3.36
C PHE A 62 -20.15 3.92 4.53
#